data_AF-A0A1G2UIP3-F1
#
_entry.id   AF-A0A1G2UIP3-F1
#
_cell.length_a   1.000
_cell.length_b   1.000
_cell.length_c   1.000
_cell.angle_alpha   90.00
_cell.angle_beta   90.00
_cell.angle_gamma   90.00
#
_symmetry.space_group_name_H-M   'P 1'
#
loop_
_entity.id
_entity.type
_entity.pdbx_description
1 polymer ?
#
loop_
_entity_poly.entity_id
_entity_poly.type
_entity_poly.pdbx_seq_one_letter_code
_entity_poly.pdbx_strand_id
1 'polypeptide(L)'
;MIVILLILASFTTLTVSIDENYLRIKFGYGIFRKRFVISEIASVERVKNHWYYGWGIRLWLWPKMWIYNVSGFDAVELVMKNGKVYRIGTNAPGELENAIKALLK
;
A
#
# COMPACT_ATOMS: atom_id res chain seq x y z
N MET A 1 -6.45 -8.70 -26.47
CA MET A 1 -5.04 -8.33 -26.21
C MET A 1 -4.88 -6.94 -25.63
N ILE A 2 -5.41 -5.87 -26.24
CA ILE A 2 -5.23 -4.48 -25.77
C ILE A 2 -5.72 -4.26 -24.32
N VAL A 3 -6.88 -4.82 -23.96
CA VAL A 3 -7.43 -4.68 -22.59
C VAL A 3 -6.51 -5.30 -21.54
N ILE A 4 -5.92 -6.46 -21.81
CA ILE A 4 -4.98 -7.13 -20.90
C ILE A 4 -3.69 -6.30 -20.74
N LEU A 5 -3.20 -5.73 -21.83
CA LEU A 5 -2.02 -4.85 -21.81
C LEU A 5 -2.29 -3.56 -21.02
N LEU A 6 -3.48 -2.97 -21.14
CA LEU A 6 -3.88 -1.80 -20.35
C LEU A 6 -4.02 -2.14 -18.86
N ILE A 7 -4.54 -3.32 -18.53
CA ILE A 7 -4.62 -3.81 -17.15
C ILE A 7 -3.20 -4.02 -16.59
N LEU A 8 -2.31 -4.68 -17.32
CA LEU A 8 -0.92 -4.88 -16.92
C LEU A 8 -0.18 -3.54 -16.76
N ALA A 9 -0.38 -2.60 -17.69
CA ALA A 9 0.19 -1.27 -17.59
C ALA A 9 -0.33 -0.50 -16.36
N SER A 10 -1.55 -0.78 -15.89
CA SER A 10 -2.08 -0.17 -14.67
C SER A 10 -1.39 -0.64 -13.38
N PHE A 11 -0.69 -1.78 -13.40
CA PHE A 11 0.10 -2.24 -12.26
C PHE A 11 1.52 -1.66 -12.23
N THR A 12 1.88 -0.74 -13.13
CA THR A 12 3.24 -0.15 -13.20
C THR A 12 3.45 1.05 -12.29
N THR A 13 2.39 1.66 -11.77
CA THR A 13 2.48 2.83 -10.90
C THR A 13 1.58 2.66 -9.69
N LEU A 14 2.11 3.01 -8.52
CA LEU A 14 1.36 3.08 -7.27
C LEU A 14 1.47 4.51 -6.75
N THR A 15 0.37 5.23 -6.84
CA THR A 15 0.27 6.57 -6.28
C THR A 15 -0.36 6.46 -4.90
N VAL A 16 0.39 6.88 -3.89
CA VAL A 16 -0.10 7.01 -2.52
C VAL A 16 -0.36 8.49 -2.26
N SER A 17 -1.56 8.82 -1.82
CA SER A 17 -1.97 10.18 -1.47
C SER A 17 -2.53 10.15 -0.06
N ILE A 18 -2.06 11.05 0.79
CA ILE A 18 -2.53 11.19 2.17
C ILE A 18 -3.33 12.49 2.26
N ASP A 19 -4.51 12.40 2.87
CA ASP A 19 -5.29 13.53 3.34
C ASP A 19 -5.37 13.50 4.86
N GLU A 20 -5.96 14.52 5.49
CA GLU A 20 -6.11 14.60 6.95
C GLU A 20 -6.90 13.43 7.55
N ASN A 21 -7.86 12.88 6.81
CA ASN A 21 -8.76 11.82 7.28
C ASN A 21 -8.51 10.46 6.61
N TYR A 22 -7.91 10.44 5.42
CA TYR A 22 -7.83 9.23 4.60
C TYR A 22 -6.47 9.07 3.92
N LEU A 23 -5.93 7.86 3.99
CA LEU A 23 -4.84 7.40 3.14
C LEU A 23 -5.44 6.73 1.89
N ARG A 24 -5.17 7.27 0.71
CA ARG A 24 -5.65 6.74 -0.58
C ARG A 24 -4.50 6.13 -1.35
N ILE A 25 -4.71 4.93 -1.85
CA ILE A 25 -3.82 4.33 -2.85
C ILE A 25 -4.54 4.19 -4.18
N LYS A 26 -3.83 4.50 -5.26
CA LYS A 26 -4.29 4.35 -6.64
C LYS A 26 -3.23 3.59 -7.42
N PHE A 27 -3.62 2.52 -8.08
CA PHE A 27 -2.77 1.81 -9.04
C PHE A 27 -3.04 2.33 -10.44
N GLY A 28 -1.96 2.66 -11.16
CA GLY A 28 -2.01 2.98 -12.57
C GLY A 28 -2.81 4.23 -12.86
N TYR A 29 -3.63 4.12 -13.91
CA TYR A 29 -4.65 5.10 -14.28
C TYR A 29 -5.82 5.20 -13.27
N GLY A 30 -5.72 4.49 -12.14
CA GLY A 30 -6.71 4.47 -11.08
C GLY A 30 -7.79 3.40 -11.27
N ILE A 31 -7.45 2.28 -11.91
CA ILE A 31 -8.32 1.09 -12.02
C ILE A 31 -8.55 0.48 -10.65
N PHE A 32 -7.49 0.34 -9.85
CA PHE A 32 -7.61 -0.07 -8.44
C PHE A 32 -7.39 1.13 -7.54
N ARG A 33 -8.40 1.46 -6.73
CA ARG A 33 -8.33 2.51 -5.71
C ARG A 33 -8.77 1.93 -4.38
N LYS A 34 -7.98 2.19 -3.34
CA LYS A 34 -8.35 1.83 -1.96
C LYS A 34 -8.19 3.06 -1.08
N ARG A 35 -9.08 3.19 -0.10
CA ARG A 35 -9.03 4.24 0.91
C ARG A 35 -8.95 3.56 2.28
N PHE A 36 -8.07 4.08 3.12
CA PHE A 36 -7.90 3.69 4.51
C PHE A 36 -8.20 4.90 5.37
N VAL A 37 -8.99 4.73 6.43
CA VAL A 37 -9.30 5.81 7.36
C VAL A 37 -8.13 5.93 8.33
N ILE A 38 -7.57 7.13 8.49
CA ILE A 38 -6.37 7.32 9.32
C ILE A 38 -6.66 7.02 10.79
N SER A 39 -7.85 7.40 11.27
CA SER A 39 -8.28 7.09 12.64
C SER A 39 -8.41 5.60 12.94
N GLU A 40 -8.52 4.74 11.91
CA GLU A 40 -8.54 3.28 12.04
C GLU A 40 -7.14 2.66 11.96
N ILE A 41 -6.11 3.43 11.60
CA ILE A 41 -4.73 2.94 11.62
C ILE A 41 -4.28 2.88 13.09
N ALA A 42 -3.79 1.72 13.50
CA ALA A 42 -3.25 1.47 14.84
C ALA A 42 -1.75 1.77 14.90
N SER A 43 -1.00 1.32 13.89
CA SER A 43 0.43 1.59 13.77
C SER A 43 0.87 1.58 12.31
N VAL A 44 2.01 2.22 12.06
CA VAL A 44 2.68 2.27 10.78
C VAL A 44 4.17 2.04 10.98
N GLU A 45 4.74 1.12 10.21
CA GLU A 45 6.15 0.74 10.30
C GLU A 45 6.77 0.59 8.91
N ARG A 46 8.05 0.95 8.77
CA ARG A 46 8.82 0.69 7.55
C ARG A 46 9.29 -0.76 7.55
N VAL A 47 8.94 -1.49 6.50
CA VAL A 47 9.33 -2.89 6.33
C VAL A 47 9.96 -3.11 4.97
N LYS A 48 10.86 -4.09 4.90
CA LYS A 48 11.36 -4.59 3.62
C LYS A 48 10.61 -5.85 3.24
N ASN A 49 9.92 -5.80 2.11
CA ASN A 49 9.34 -6.96 1.47
C ASN A 49 10.46 -7.85 0.93
N HIS A 50 10.37 -9.15 1.22
CA HIS A 50 11.16 -10.14 0.51
C HIS A 50 10.75 -10.26 -0.96
N TRP A 51 11.70 -10.72 -1.78
CA TRP A 51 11.53 -10.95 -3.21
C TRP A 51 10.35 -11.87 -3.57
N TYR A 52 9.99 -12.81 -2.71
CA TYR A 52 8.88 -13.75 -2.94
C TYR A 52 7.48 -13.14 -2.77
N TYR A 53 7.35 -11.94 -2.19
CA TYR A 53 6.04 -11.27 -2.11
C TYR A 53 5.54 -10.81 -3.48
N GLY A 54 6.44 -10.70 -4.45
CA GLY A 54 6.09 -10.43 -5.84
C GLY A 54 5.63 -9.00 -6.09
N TRP A 55 4.89 -8.85 -7.19
CA TRP A 55 4.49 -7.57 -7.79
C TRP A 55 2.96 -7.55 -7.88
N GLY A 56 2.35 -6.39 -7.71
CA GLY A 56 0.91 -6.16 -7.77
C GLY A 56 0.19 -6.24 -6.41
N ILE A 57 -1.10 -6.59 -6.48
CA ILE A 57 -2.00 -6.71 -5.32
C ILE A 57 -2.10 -8.18 -4.94
N ARG A 58 -1.59 -8.55 -3.77
CA ARG A 58 -1.62 -9.93 -3.27
C ARG A 58 -2.23 -9.99 -1.88
N LEU A 59 -3.06 -11.00 -1.65
CA LEU A 59 -3.54 -11.35 -0.31
C LEU A 59 -2.72 -12.53 0.20
N TRP A 60 -1.97 -12.32 1.28
CA TRP A 60 -1.34 -13.39 2.02
C TRP A 60 -2.30 -13.83 3.12
N LEU A 61 -2.57 -15.14 3.21
CA LEU A 61 -3.61 -15.66 4.11
C LEU A 61 -3.06 -15.92 5.52
N TRP A 62 -1.82 -16.40 5.66
CA TRP A 62 -1.21 -16.80 6.94
C TRP A 62 0.19 -16.17 7.13
N PRO A 63 0.34 -15.02 7.81
CA PRO A 63 -0.69 -14.21 8.46
C PRO A 63 -1.51 -13.35 7.48
N LYS A 64 -2.75 -13.00 7.85
CA LYS A 64 -3.69 -12.32 6.95
C LYS A 64 -3.27 -10.87 6.68
N MET A 65 -2.54 -10.66 5.58
CA MET A 65 -2.08 -9.33 5.17
C MET A 65 -2.30 -9.09 3.68
N TRP A 66 -2.59 -7.85 3.34
CA TRP A 66 -2.67 -7.39 1.97
C TRP A 66 -1.35 -6.74 1.57
N ILE A 67 -0.83 -7.09 0.42
CA ILE A 67 0.43 -6.58 -0.10
C ILE A 67 0.11 -5.84 -1.40
N TYR A 68 0.45 -4.56 -1.41
CA TYR A 68 0.30 -3.65 -2.52
C TYR A 68 1.70 -3.26 -2.97
N ASN A 69 2.29 -4.03 -3.88
CA ASN A 69 3.61 -3.73 -4.40
C ASN A 69 3.54 -3.42 -5.90
N VAL A 70 4.42 -2.57 -6.40
CA VAL A 70 4.55 -2.31 -7.84
C VAL A 70 5.97 -2.53 -8.29
N SER A 71 6.92 -2.08 -7.48
CA SER A 71 8.35 -2.27 -7.71
C SER A 71 9.11 -2.10 -6.40
N GLY A 72 10.24 -2.80 -6.28
CA GLY A 72 11.15 -2.66 -5.16
C GLY A 72 10.83 -3.54 -3.96
N PHE A 73 11.70 -3.43 -2.96
CA PHE A 73 11.63 -4.17 -1.70
C PHE A 73 11.15 -3.28 -0.55
N ASP A 74 11.17 -1.97 -0.71
CA ASP A 74 10.79 -1.04 0.35
C ASP A 74 9.27 -0.87 0.41
N ALA A 75 8.72 -1.02 1.62
CA ALA A 75 7.30 -0.91 1.88
C ALA A 75 7.04 -0.30 3.25
N VAL A 76 5.79 0.11 3.44
CA VAL A 76 5.26 0.53 4.72
C VAL A 76 4.16 -0.44 5.11
N GLU A 77 4.31 -1.06 6.28
CA GLU A 77 3.30 -1.87 6.93
C GLU A 77 2.36 -0.98 7.74
N LEU A 78 1.07 -1.19 7.53
CA LEU A 78 -0.04 -0.52 8.19
C LEU A 78 -0.82 -1.57 8.94
N VAL A 79 -0.87 -1.44 10.25
CA VAL A 79 -1.72 -2.28 11.10
C VAL A 79 -2.96 -1.48 11.41
N MET A 80 -4.12 -2.00 11.02
CA MET A 80 -5.41 -1.39 11.36
C MET A 80 -5.87 -1.85 12.74
N LYS A 81 -6.67 -1.02 13.42
CA LYS A 81 -7.28 -1.33 14.72
C LYS A 81 -8.16 -2.58 14.70
N ASN A 82 -8.68 -2.96 13.53
CA ASN A 82 -9.44 -4.20 13.33
C ASN A 82 -8.55 -5.46 13.12
N GLY A 83 -7.23 -5.35 13.28
CA GLY A 83 -6.27 -6.45 13.14
C GLY A 83 -5.88 -6.78 11.69
N LYS A 84 -6.38 -6.05 10.69
CA LYS A 84 -5.96 -6.23 9.30
C LYS A 84 -4.63 -5.53 9.06
N VAL A 85 -3.71 -6.22 8.39
CA VAL A 85 -2.40 -5.70 8.03
C VAL A 85 -2.34 -5.41 6.54
N TYR A 86 -1.76 -4.27 6.18
CA TYR A 86 -1.60 -3.79 4.81
C TYR A 86 -0.15 -3.37 4.59
N ARG A 87 0.53 -3.94 3.61
CA ARG A 87 1.85 -3.52 3.17
C ARG A 87 1.74 -2.74 1.88
N ILE A 88 2.25 -1.53 1.86
CA ILE A 88 2.23 -0.64 0.71
C ILE A 88 3.67 -0.41 0.26
N GLY A 89 4.03 -0.93 -0.89
CA GLY A 89 5.31 -0.68 -1.55
C GLY A 89 5.44 0.80 -1.88
N THR A 90 6.61 1.37 -1.57
CA THR A 90 6.89 2.78 -1.84
C THR A 90 8.39 2.97 -2.02
N ASN A 91 8.77 3.86 -2.93
CA ASN A 91 10.17 4.25 -3.11
C ASN A 91 10.65 5.19 -1.99
N ALA A 92 9.72 5.77 -1.22
CA ALA A 92 9.99 6.67 -0.10
C ALA A 92 9.27 6.18 1.18
N PRO A 93 9.68 5.04 1.77
CA PRO A 93 9.08 4.53 3.01
C PRO A 93 9.28 5.49 4.18
N GLY A 94 10.37 6.27 4.12
CA GLY A 94 10.70 7.43 4.96
C GLY A 94 9.53 8.37 5.17
N GLU A 95 9.25 9.10 4.10
CA GLU A 95 8.27 10.18 4.06
C GLU A 95 6.86 9.69 4.35
N LEU A 96 6.49 8.53 3.81
CA LEU A 96 5.14 7.98 3.97
C LEU A 96 4.85 7.62 5.43
N GLU A 97 5.78 6.93 6.11
CA GLU A 97 5.61 6.61 7.53
C GLU A 97 5.48 7.88 8.38
N ASN A 98 6.35 8.86 8.16
CA ASN A 98 6.35 10.12 8.92
C ASN A 98 5.05 10.90 8.71
N ALA A 99 4.55 10.97 7.48
CA ALA A 99 3.29 11.64 7.16
C ALA A 99 2.10 10.98 7.87
N ILE A 100 2.07 9.65 7.93
CA ILE A 100 1.01 8.91 8.62
C ILE A 100 1.13 9.09 10.14
N LYS A 101 2.35 8.98 10.70
CA LYS A 101 2.60 9.20 12.13
C LYS A 101 2.21 10.61 12.59
N ALA A 102 2.44 11.62 11.75
CA ALA A 102 2.05 13.00 12.06
C ALA A 102 0.53 13.18 12.20
N LEU A 103 -0.26 12.34 11.53
CA LEU A 103 -1.73 12.36 11.55
C LEU A 103 -2.33 11.43 12.61
N LEU A 104 -1.55 10.49 13.16
CA LEU A 104 -1.96 9.51 14.18
C LEU A 104 -2.00 10.08 15.62
N LYS A 105 -2.26 11.38 15.79
CA LYS A 105 -2.27 12.04 17.11
C LYS A 105 -3.21 11.39 18.13
#